data_AF-A0A523I399-F1
#
_entry.id   AF-A0A523I399-F1
#
_cell.length_a   1.000
_cell.length_b   1.000
_cell.length_c   1.000
_cell.angle_alpha   90.00
_cell.angle_beta   90.00
_cell.angle_gamma   90.00
#
_symmetry.space_group_name_H-M   'P 1'
#
loop_
_entity.id
_entity.type
_entity.pdbx_description
1 polymer ?
#
loop_
_entity_poly.entity_id
_entity_poly.type
_entity_poly.pdbx_seq_one_letter_code
_entity_poly.pdbx_strand_id
1 'polypeptide(L)' 'MDCYSCNLESRQRSAVAICRHCGAALCVDHKSEADSYRVGGMRYGCAHQDQVGTVLKPDT' A
#
# COMPACT_ATOMS: atom_id res chain seq x y z
N MET A 1 -0.14 10.27 -10.83
CA MET A 1 0.23 9.62 -9.55
C MET A 1 0.28 8.12 -9.80
N ASP A 2 1.39 7.49 -9.45
CA ASP A 2 1.65 6.08 -9.72
C ASP A 2 1.26 5.19 -8.55
N CYS A 3 0.93 3.93 -8.84
CA CYS A 3 0.66 2.94 -7.82
C CYS A 3 1.94 2.62 -7.06
N TYR A 4 1.92 2.81 -5.75
CA TYR A 4 3.02 2.54 -4.83
C TYR A 4 3.55 1.11 -4.97
N SER A 5 2.68 0.11 -4.90
CA SER A 5 3.08 -1.30 -4.97
C SER A 5 3.66 -1.69 -6.33
N CYS A 6 3.10 -1.18 -7.44
CA CYS A 6 3.71 -1.39 -8.75
C CYS A 6 5.10 -0.75 -8.83
N ASN A 7 5.25 0.45 -8.27
CA ASN A 7 6.53 1.15 -8.31
C ASN A 7 7.64 0.40 -7.53
N LEU A 8 7.29 -0.29 -6.44
CA LEU A 8 8.22 -1.17 -5.72
C LEU A 8 8.73 -2.33 -6.59
N GLU A 9 7.90 -2.82 -7.51
CA GLU A 9 8.25 -3.86 -8.48
C GLU A 9 8.89 -3.28 -9.77
N SER A 10 9.25 -2.00 -9.79
CA SER A 10 9.69 -1.28 -10.99
C SER A 10 8.68 -1.32 -12.15
N ARG A 11 7.40 -1.52 -11.82
CA ARG A 11 6.28 -1.44 -12.77
C ARG A 11 5.60 -0.08 -12.64
N GLN A 12 5.23 0.52 -13.76
CA GLN A 12 4.45 1.76 -13.75
C GLN A 12 2.99 1.46 -14.10
N ARG A 13 2.10 1.75 -13.15
CA ARG A 13 0.65 1.78 -13.36
C ARG A 13 0.08 2.99 -12.68
N SER A 14 -0.87 3.65 -13.34
CA SER A 14 -1.58 4.79 -12.77
C SER A 14 -2.39 4.37 -11.54
N ALA A 15 -2.25 5.15 -10.46
CA ALA A 15 -3.09 5.01 -9.29
C ALA A 15 -4.50 5.56 -9.56
N VAL A 16 -5.51 4.85 -9.06
CA VAL A 16 -6.93 5.21 -9.20
C VAL A 16 -7.64 5.33 -7.84
N ALA A 17 -6.97 4.93 -6.76
CA ALA A 17 -7.51 4.98 -5.41
C ALA A 17 -6.41 5.22 -4.38
N ILE A 18 -6.81 5.66 -3.19
CA ILE A 18 -5.94 5.81 -2.02
C ILE A 18 -6.32 4.77 -0.97
N CYS A 19 -5.34 4.09 -0.39
CA CYS A 19 -5.54 3.21 0.76
C CYS A 19 -5.93 4.05 1.97
N ARG A 20 -7.10 3.78 2.57
CA ARG A 20 -7.58 4.54 3.75
C ARG A 20 -6.82 4.20 5.04
N HIS A 21 -5.99 3.17 5.04
CA HIS A 21 -5.20 2.75 6.20
C HIS A 21 -3.85 3.47 6.28
N CYS A 22 -3.11 3.55 5.16
CA CYS A 22 -1.75 4.11 5.14
C CYS A 22 -1.57 5.31 4.18
N GLY A 23 -2.58 5.67 3.39
CA GLY A 23 -2.49 6.77 2.42
C GLY A 23 -1.77 6.42 1.10
N ALA A 24 -1.33 5.17 0.91
CA ALA A 24 -0.67 4.77 -0.33
C ALA A 24 -1.59 4.88 -1.55
N ALA A 25 -1.05 5.37 -2.67
CA ALA A 25 -1.75 5.42 -3.95
C ALA A 25 -1.71 4.05 -4.64
N LEU A 26 -2.86 3.52 -5.04
CA LEU A 26 -3.01 2.15 -5.56
C LEU A 26 -3.73 2.13 -6.92
N CYS A 27 -3.30 1.24 -7.80
CA CYS A 27 -4.07 0.85 -8.98
C CYS A 27 -5.25 -0.04 -8.57
N VAL A 28 -6.16 -0.33 -9.50
CA VAL A 28 -7.38 -1.12 -9.21
C VAL A 28 -7.08 -2.51 -8.65
N ASP A 29 -6.01 -3.12 -9.14
CA ASP A 29 -5.57 -4.47 -8.78
C ASP A 29 -5.08 -4.49 -7.32
N HIS A 30 -4.07 -3.67 -7.01
CA HIS A 30 -3.55 -3.53 -5.65
C HIS A 30 -4.55 -2.95 -4.65
N LYS A 31 -5.55 -2.19 -5.11
CA LYS A 31 -6.66 -1.77 -4.25
C LYS A 31 -7.54 -2.96 -3.83
N SER A 32 -7.78 -3.90 -4.74
CA SER A 32 -8.61 -5.09 -4.49
C SER A 32 -7.90 -6.08 -3.56
N GLU A 33 -6.60 -6.26 -3.76
CA GLU A 33 -5.74 -7.04 -2.87
C GLU A 33 -5.74 -6.46 -1.46
N ALA A 34 -5.58 -5.14 -1.34
CA ALA A 34 -5.57 -4.44 -0.06
C ALA A 34 -6.91 -4.51 0.69
N ASP A 35 -8.04 -4.47 -0.02
CA ASP A 35 -9.38 -4.60 0.57
C ASP A 35 -9.64 -6.02 1.11
N SER A 36 -9.03 -7.01 0.45
CA SER A 36 -9.10 -8.42 0.80
C SER A 36 -8.08 -8.83 1.88
N TYR A 37 -7.11 -7.96 2.18
CA TYR A 37 -6.03 -8.25 3.12
C TYR A 37 -6.55 -8.41 4.56
N ARG A 38 -6.16 -9.52 5.20
CA ARG A 38 -6.54 -9.88 6.58
C ARG A 38 -5.31 -10.39 7.31
N VAL A 39 -5.03 -9.85 8.50
CA VAL A 39 -3.95 -10.34 9.38
C VAL A 39 -4.58 -10.91 10.65
N GLY A 40 -4.35 -12.19 10.92
CA GLY A 40 -4.90 -12.85 12.13
C GLY A 40 -6.43 -12.81 12.23
N GLY A 41 -7.15 -12.75 11.10
CA GLY A 41 -8.61 -12.58 11.06
C GLY A 41 -9.11 -11.14 11.23
N MET A 42 -8.21 -10.17 11.42
CA MET A 42 -8.53 -8.75 11.59
C MET A 42 -8.17 -7.92 10.34
N ARG A 43 -9.04 -6.95 9.99
CA ARG A 43 -8.90 -6.05 8.82
C ARG A 43 -8.07 -4.78 9.09
N TYR A 44 -7.31 -4.73 10.19
CA TYR A 44 -6.68 -3.50 10.65
C TYR A 44 -5.30 -3.20 10.03
N GLY A 45 -4.79 -4.04 9.14
CA GLY A 45 -3.52 -3.83 8.45
C GLY A 45 -3.67 -3.68 6.95
N CYS A 46 -2.68 -3.08 6.28
CA CYS A 46 -2.50 -3.19 4.84
C CYS A 46 -1.08 -3.66 4.53
N ALA A 47 -0.91 -4.51 3.51
CA ALA A 47 0.38 -5.09 3.14
C ALA A 47 1.47 -4.05 2.81
N HIS A 48 1.06 -2.83 2.46
CA HIS A 48 1.99 -1.74 2.14
C HIS A 48 2.66 -1.12 3.37
N GLN A 49 2.10 -1.31 4.58
CA GLN A 49 2.64 -0.68 5.80
C GLN A 49 3.90 -1.39 6.31
N ASP A 50 4.01 -2.71 6.11
CA ASP A 50 5.21 -3.48 6.41
C ASP A 50 6.43 -2.98 5.61
N GLN A 51 6.17 -2.49 4.39
CA GLN A 51 7.20 -1.94 3.50
C GLN A 51 7.46 -0.43 3.70
N VAL A 52 6.56 0.27 4.41
CA VAL A 52 6.73 1.68 4.80
C VAL A 52 7.46 1.81 6.15
N GLY A 53 7.48 0.76 6.97
CA GLY A 53 8.20 0.72 8.25
C GLY A 53 9.72 0.90 8.15
N THR A 54 10.29 0.82 6.94
CA THR A 54 11.73 1.04 6.70
C THR A 54 12.07 2.41 6.13
N VAL A 55 11.09 3.25 5.75
CA VAL A 55 11.34 4.50 4.99
C VAL A 55 11.09 5.79 5.78
N LEU A 56 10.54 5.77 7.00
CA LEU A 56 10.44 7.00 7.78
C LEU A 56 10.54 6.78 9.30
N LYS A 57 11.76 6.60 9.80
CA LYS A 57 12.14 7.23 11.07
C LYS A 57 12.79 8.57 10.71
N PRO A 58 12.17 9.73 10.98
CA PRO A 58 12.96 10.93 11.15
C PRO A 58 13.77 10.73 12.45
N ASP A 59 15.09 10.59 12.31
CA ASP A 59 16.02 10.71 13.43
C ASP A 59 15.73 12.04 14.17
N THR A 60 15.41 11.94 15.45
CA THR A 60 15.45 13.05 16.41
C THR A 60 16.15 12.54 17.64
#